data_AF-A0A4P9WWF1-F1
#
_entry.id   AF-A0A4P9WWF1-F1
#
_cell.length_a   1.000
_cell.length_b   1.000
_cell.length_c   1.000
_cell.angle_alpha   90.00
_cell.angle_beta   90.00
_cell.angle_gamma   90.00
#
_symmetry.space_group_name_H-M   'P 1'
#
loop_
_entity.id
_entity.type
_entity.pdbx_description
1 polymer ?
#
loop_
_entity_poly.entity_id
_entity_poly.type
_entity_poly.pdbx_seq_one_letter_code
_entity_poly.pdbx_strand_id
1 'polypeptide(L)'
;NAALIDVGDVEHRGGGGEVLAAHGTGIGSLNLEFVSGTIDRRRMALFETILFRALRGNLYMNFVELSETIQDPETDEPVAKNVFIIFANGRELINKIRKISESLGATLYPVSEDGTKRRDDMMEVQSRLIDLTHVLQSTRETRLVELAKIAELLDMWQQTVRKEKAIYDTMNLFHADANRKAMIAEGWTPLVAYHGLQMALADVARRTQYPVQPLLHELRTRRTPPTFHRLNKFTNAFQEIVDAYGIATYQEVNPGLFATITFPFLFAEASAHSDAGWPLMVAPQQAHAVRAALADSADTDALPSTPAGRAT
;
A
#
# COMPACT_ATOMS: atom_id res chain seq x y z
N ASN A 1 18.33 19.86 9.04
CA ASN A 1 18.06 21.28 9.38
C ASN A 1 17.21 21.34 10.63
N ALA A 2 17.85 21.21 11.78
CA ALA A 2 17.21 21.39 13.07
C ALA A 2 17.39 22.85 13.48
N ALA A 3 16.28 23.59 13.60
CA ALA A 3 16.29 24.93 14.12
C ALA A 3 16.48 24.86 15.64
N LEU A 4 17.62 25.39 16.08
CA LEU A 4 17.97 25.70 17.45
C LEU A 4 16.92 26.68 18.00
N ILE A 5 16.16 26.29 19.03
CA ILE A 5 15.28 27.22 19.73
C ILE A 5 16.17 28.07 20.63
N ASP A 6 16.31 29.33 20.20
CA ASP A 6 16.98 30.42 20.87
C ASP A 6 16.22 30.77 22.17
N VAL A 7 16.82 30.50 23.32
CA VAL A 7 16.32 30.94 24.62
C VAL A 7 16.91 32.32 24.85
N GLY A 8 16.18 33.34 24.37
CA GLY A 8 16.54 34.74 24.54
C GLY A 8 16.70 35.12 26.02
N ASP A 9 17.86 35.70 26.31
CA ASP A 9 18.24 36.38 27.54
C ASP A 9 17.14 37.34 28.03
N VAL A 10 16.73 37.18 29.29
CA VAL A 10 16.08 38.24 30.06
C VAL A 10 17.06 38.68 31.14
N GLU A 11 17.66 39.83 30.87
CA GLU A 11 18.69 40.47 31.67
C GLU A 11 18.29 40.68 33.14
N HIS A 12 19.31 40.50 33.96
CA HIS A 12 19.39 40.84 35.36
C HIS A 12 19.40 42.37 35.54
N ARG A 13 18.29 42.96 36.02
CA ARG A 13 18.30 44.31 36.61
C ARG A 13 18.00 44.22 38.10
N GLY A 14 19.06 44.32 38.88
CA GLY A 14 18.99 44.54 40.32
C GLY A 14 18.41 45.91 40.64
N GLY A 15 17.48 45.92 41.59
CA GLY A 15 17.00 47.10 42.29
C GLY A 15 16.55 46.67 43.68
N GLY A 16 17.28 47.10 44.70
CA GLY A 16 16.97 46.82 46.10
C GLY A 16 15.66 47.48 46.55
N GLY A 17 14.95 46.79 47.43
CA GLY A 17 13.76 47.29 48.12
C GLY A 17 13.44 46.39 49.32
N GLU A 18 13.57 46.96 50.51
CA GLU A 18 13.27 46.38 51.81
C GLU A 18 11.82 45.88 51.95
N VAL A 19 11.71 44.76 52.67
CA VAL A 19 10.74 44.38 53.71
C VAL A 19 9.32 44.97 53.65
N LEU A 20 8.34 44.09 53.41
CA LEU A 20 7.07 44.14 54.13
C LEU A 20 6.72 42.75 54.65
N ALA A 21 7.24 42.45 55.84
CA ALA A 21 6.72 41.39 56.69
C ALA A 21 5.35 41.83 57.22
N ALA A 22 4.28 41.31 56.62
CA ALA A 22 2.95 41.40 57.20
C ALA A 22 2.70 40.15 58.07
N HIS A 23 2.87 40.29 59.38
CA HIS A 23 2.25 39.39 60.35
C HIS A 23 0.76 39.75 60.47
N GLY A 24 -0.12 38.81 60.15
CA GLY A 24 -1.55 38.98 60.38
C GLY A 24 -2.43 37.89 59.78
N THR A 25 -2.83 36.96 60.64
CA THR A 25 -3.94 35.99 60.52
C THR A 25 -3.72 34.75 59.65
N GLY A 26 -3.84 33.59 60.31
CA GLY A 26 -3.67 32.27 59.72
C GLY A 26 -4.66 31.98 58.61
N ILE A 27 -4.19 32.07 57.37
CA ILE A 27 -4.66 31.21 56.30
C ILE A 27 -3.76 29.99 56.40
N GLY A 28 -4.29 28.87 56.91
CA GLY A 28 -3.55 27.62 56.98
C GLY A 28 -2.88 27.33 55.63
N SER A 29 -1.68 26.77 55.64
CA SER A 29 -0.96 26.35 54.44
C SER A 29 -1.89 25.52 53.55
N LEU A 30 -2.51 26.16 52.56
CA LEU A 30 -3.36 25.50 51.59
C LEU A 30 -2.41 24.75 50.65
N ASN A 31 -2.17 23.47 50.94
CA ASN A 31 -1.48 22.56 50.01
C ASN A 31 -2.39 22.40 48.78
N LEU A 32 -2.14 23.23 47.76
CA LEU A 32 -2.80 23.20 46.47
C LEU A 32 -2.10 22.16 45.60
N GLU A 33 -2.74 21.01 45.42
CA GLU A 33 -2.32 19.99 44.47
C GLU A 33 -2.87 20.34 43.07
N PHE A 34 -2.23 19.86 42.01
CA PHE A 34 -2.69 20.08 40.64
C PHE A 34 -2.72 18.79 39.82
N VAL A 35 -3.53 18.81 38.76
CA VAL A 35 -3.64 17.75 37.75
C VAL A 35 -3.35 18.35 36.39
N SER A 36 -2.39 17.77 35.66
CA SER A 36 -2.04 18.17 34.30
C SER A 36 -2.21 17.03 33.31
N GLY A 37 -2.53 17.38 32.07
CA GLY A 37 -2.77 16.40 31.02
C GLY A 37 -2.98 17.03 29.64
N THR A 38 -3.23 16.16 28.66
CA THR A 38 -3.60 16.55 27.30
C THR A 38 -4.99 16.03 26.96
N ILE A 39 -5.75 16.80 26.18
CA ILE A 39 -7.08 16.44 25.69
C ILE A 39 -7.26 16.89 24.24
N ASP A 40 -8.11 16.21 23.47
CA ASP A 40 -8.54 16.65 22.13
C ASP A 40 -9.19 18.04 22.22
N ARG A 41 -8.73 18.97 21.36
CA ARG A 41 -9.24 20.33 21.27
C ARG A 41 -10.75 20.38 21.07
N ARG A 42 -11.33 19.43 20.33
CA ARG A 42 -12.79 19.37 20.07
C ARG A 42 -13.60 19.12 21.34
N ARG A 43 -13.00 18.42 22.32
CA ARG A 43 -13.66 18.05 23.58
C ARG A 43 -13.42 19.06 24.70
N MET A 44 -12.59 20.09 24.46
CA MET A 44 -12.18 21.06 25.47
C MET A 44 -13.35 21.82 26.10
N ALA A 45 -14.29 22.33 25.30
CA ALA A 45 -15.45 23.07 25.81
C ALA A 45 -16.41 22.19 26.65
N LEU A 46 -16.57 20.93 26.25
CA LEU A 46 -17.37 19.95 27.01
C LEU A 46 -16.68 19.61 28.34
N PHE A 47 -15.35 19.44 28.30
CA PHE A 47 -14.54 19.14 29.48
C PHE A 47 -14.64 20.23 30.55
N GLU A 48 -14.50 21.51 30.16
CA GLU A 48 -14.67 22.65 31.06
C GLU A 48 -16.07 22.69 31.68
N THR A 49 -17.12 22.51 30.86
CA THR A 49 -18.52 22.53 31.33
C THR A 49 -18.79 21.42 32.35
N ILE A 50 -18.29 20.21 32.11
CA ILE A 50 -18.49 19.06 33.00
C ILE A 50 -17.74 19.29 34.33
N LEU A 51 -16.49 19.75 34.27
CA LEU A 51 -15.70 20.05 35.46
C LEU A 51 -16.32 21.18 36.30
N PHE A 52 -16.77 22.26 35.67
CA PHE A 52 -17.38 23.38 36.35
C PHE A 52 -18.64 22.96 37.12
N ARG A 53 -19.49 22.13 36.50
CA ARG A 53 -20.67 21.55 37.15
C ARG A 53 -20.30 20.58 38.27
N ALA A 54 -19.32 19.70 38.04
CA ALA A 54 -18.88 18.69 39.00
C ALA A 54 -18.24 19.29 40.26
N LEU A 55 -17.55 20.43 40.12
CA LEU A 55 -16.88 21.17 41.19
C LEU A 55 -17.73 22.31 41.76
N ARG A 56 -19.00 22.42 41.36
CA ARG A 56 -19.96 23.43 41.84
C ARG A 56 -19.44 24.87 41.70
N GLY A 57 -18.77 25.17 40.59
CA GLY A 57 -18.23 26.49 40.30
C GLY A 57 -16.84 26.79 40.87
N ASN A 58 -16.23 25.86 41.62
CA ASN A 58 -14.86 26.02 42.14
C ASN A 58 -13.83 25.36 41.20
N LEU A 59 -13.72 25.86 39.96
CA LEU A 59 -12.78 25.38 38.96
C LEU A 59 -11.74 26.46 38.66
N TYR A 60 -10.48 26.17 38.98
CA TYR A 60 -9.34 26.98 38.55
C TYR A 60 -8.49 26.17 37.59
N MET A 61 -8.62 26.47 36.29
CA MET A 61 -7.91 25.76 35.23
C MET A 61 -7.27 26.74 34.25
N ASN A 62 -6.12 26.35 33.72
CA ASN A 62 -5.48 27.00 32.59
C ASN A 62 -5.24 25.95 31.50
N PHE A 63 -5.35 26.35 30.24
CA PHE A 63 -5.03 25.49 29.13
C PHE A 63 -4.34 26.27 28.02
N VAL A 64 -3.52 25.56 27.24
CA VAL A 64 -2.79 26.07 26.10
C VAL A 64 -3.03 25.15 24.92
N GLU A 65 -3.30 25.75 23.76
CA GLU A 65 -3.46 25.02 22.51
C GLU A 65 -2.09 24.62 21.94
N LEU A 66 -1.90 23.34 21.58
CA LEU A 66 -0.67 22.94 20.88
C LEU A 66 -0.74 23.39 19.42
N SER A 67 0.33 23.99 18.92
CA SER A 67 0.44 24.38 17.52
C SER A 67 0.51 23.16 16.59
N GLU A 68 1.14 22.08 17.06
CA GLU A 68 1.37 20.86 16.28
C GLU A 68 0.30 19.79 16.56
N THR A 69 -0.11 19.09 15.51
CA THR A 69 -1.00 17.92 15.62
C THR A 69 -0.18 16.69 15.98
N ILE A 70 -0.66 15.92 16.96
CA ILE A 70 -0.01 14.69 17.42
C ILE A 70 -0.72 13.51 16.74
N GLN A 71 0.05 12.58 16.16
CA GLN A 71 -0.52 11.34 15.64
C GLN A 71 -1.02 10.46 16.79
N ASP A 72 -2.26 9.98 16.67
CA ASP A 72 -2.81 9.02 17.59
C ASP A 72 -2.21 7.62 17.32
N PRO A 73 -1.63 6.93 18.32
CA PRO A 73 -1.06 5.60 18.13
C PRO A 73 -2.09 4.52 17.74
N GLU A 74 -3.39 4.72 17.98
CA GLU A 74 -4.42 3.73 17.65
C GLU A 74 -5.08 3.97 16.30
N THR A 75 -5.29 5.23 15.91
CA THR A 75 -5.99 5.59 14.67
C THR A 75 -5.08 6.10 13.57
N ASP A 76 -3.81 6.40 13.87
CA ASP A 76 -2.81 7.02 12.97
C ASP A 76 -3.23 8.38 12.40
N GLU A 77 -4.31 8.97 12.93
CA GLU A 77 -4.83 10.27 12.50
C GLU A 77 -4.13 11.44 13.22
N PRO A 78 -3.91 12.57 12.53
CA PRO A 78 -3.39 13.78 13.16
C PRO A 78 -4.47 14.45 14.02
N VAL A 79 -4.29 14.44 15.35
CA VAL A 79 -5.23 15.04 16.30
C VAL A 79 -4.64 16.31 16.91
N ALA A 80 -5.40 17.40 16.86
CA ALA A 80 -5.06 18.65 17.55
C ALA A 80 -5.38 18.51 19.05
N LYS A 81 -4.36 18.63 19.90
CA LYS A 81 -4.52 18.52 21.36
C LYS A 81 -4.31 19.87 22.06
N ASN A 82 -4.85 19.98 23.26
CA ASN A 82 -4.62 21.07 24.20
C ASN A 82 -3.98 20.50 25.47
N VAL A 83 -3.03 21.22 26.06
CA VAL A 83 -2.50 20.92 27.40
C VAL A 83 -3.31 21.71 28.41
N PHE A 84 -3.70 21.07 29.51
CA PHE A 84 -4.39 21.73 30.62
C PHE A 84 -3.69 21.47 31.95
N ILE A 85 -3.90 22.38 32.89
CA ILE A 85 -3.57 22.26 34.29
C ILE A 85 -4.77 22.72 35.12
N ILE A 86 -5.16 21.92 36.11
CA ILE A 86 -6.29 22.19 37.01
C ILE A 86 -5.77 22.15 38.44
N PHE A 87 -6.03 23.20 39.21
CA PHE A 87 -5.66 23.28 40.62
C PHE A 87 -6.86 22.93 41.48
N ALA A 88 -6.66 22.06 42.48
CA ALA A 88 -7.71 21.67 43.41
C ALA A 88 -7.13 21.41 44.80
N ASN A 89 -7.91 21.71 45.82
CA ASN A 89 -7.56 21.37 47.20
C ASN A 89 -8.41 20.17 47.66
N GLY A 90 -7.74 19.14 48.18
CA GLY A 90 -8.38 17.95 48.73
C GLY A 90 -8.37 16.75 47.77
N ARG A 91 -7.98 15.59 48.32
CA ARG A 91 -7.83 14.31 47.60
C ARG A 91 -9.11 13.85 46.89
N GLU A 92 -10.29 14.12 47.46
CA GLU A 92 -11.56 13.73 46.85
C GLU A 92 -11.85 14.49 45.55
N LEU A 93 -11.57 15.80 45.51
CA LEU A 93 -11.76 16.61 44.31
C LEU A 93 -10.78 16.17 43.21
N ILE A 94 -9.53 15.91 43.57
CA ILE A 94 -8.49 15.48 42.62
C ILE A 94 -8.82 14.12 42.02
N ASN A 95 -9.28 13.18 42.84
CA ASN A 95 -9.75 11.89 42.35
C ASN A 95 -10.96 12.02 41.43
N LYS A 96 -11.86 12.98 41.71
CA LYS A 96 -13.01 13.28 40.85
C LYS A 96 -12.57 13.88 39.52
N ILE A 97 -11.64 14.84 39.54
CA ILE A 97 -11.05 15.45 38.33
C ILE A 97 -10.36 14.39 37.49
N ARG A 98 -9.50 13.55 38.10
CA ARG A 98 -8.79 12.45 37.44
C ARG A 98 -9.76 11.51 36.69
N LYS A 99 -10.81 11.05 37.38
CA LYS A 99 -11.84 10.18 36.78
C LYS A 99 -12.59 10.85 35.63
N ILE A 100 -12.94 12.13 35.76
CA ILE A 100 -13.61 12.88 34.70
C ILE A 100 -12.68 13.03 33.49
N SER A 101 -11.42 13.41 33.71
CA SER A 101 -10.40 13.54 32.66
C SER A 101 -10.19 12.24 31.90
N GLU A 102 -9.97 11.12 32.60
CA GLU A 102 -9.81 9.80 31.99
C GLU A 102 -11.06 9.38 31.21
N SER A 103 -12.27 9.65 31.73
CA SER A 103 -13.53 9.30 31.05
C SER A 103 -13.78 10.05 29.75
N LEU A 104 -13.23 11.26 29.61
CA LEU A 104 -13.36 12.09 28.41
C LEU A 104 -12.26 11.84 27.37
N GLY A 105 -11.34 10.91 27.67
CA GLY A 105 -10.21 10.54 26.81
C GLY A 105 -9.01 11.47 26.96
N ALA A 106 -8.86 12.15 28.10
CA ALA A 106 -7.65 12.91 28.39
C ALA A 106 -6.54 12.00 28.92
N THR A 107 -5.29 12.27 28.53
CA THR A 107 -4.11 11.57 29.05
C THR A 107 -3.45 12.43 30.13
N LEU A 108 -3.36 11.88 31.34
CA LEU A 108 -2.80 12.59 32.49
C LEU A 108 -1.32 12.25 32.67
N TYR A 109 -0.52 13.26 33.03
CA TYR A 109 0.91 13.10 33.27
C TYR A 109 1.26 13.43 34.72
N PRO A 110 2.04 12.58 35.42
CA PRO A 110 2.53 12.91 36.74
C PRO A 110 3.62 13.97 36.61
N VAL A 111 3.35 15.19 37.07
CA VAL A 111 4.31 16.30 37.05
C VAL A 111 4.59 16.73 38.49
N SER A 112 5.87 16.75 38.86
CA SER A 112 6.31 17.16 40.19
C SER A 112 5.96 18.62 40.49
N GLU A 113 5.60 18.96 41.73
CA GLU A 113 5.38 20.36 42.14
C GLU A 113 6.71 21.12 42.27
N ASP A 114 7.76 20.41 42.68
CA ASP A 114 9.12 20.92 42.83
C ASP A 114 9.73 21.33 41.49
N GLY A 115 10.16 22.60 41.38
CA GLY A 115 10.77 23.13 40.18
C GLY A 115 12.14 22.53 39.84
N THR A 116 12.87 21.96 40.80
CA THR A 116 14.13 21.24 40.56
C THR A 116 13.85 19.85 40.00
N LYS A 117 13.00 19.06 40.65
CA LYS A 117 12.61 17.72 40.15
C LYS A 117 12.01 17.78 38.76
N ARG A 118 11.18 18.77 38.45
CA ARG A 118 10.66 18.95 37.07
C ARG A 118 11.75 19.14 36.03
N ARG A 119 12.86 19.83 36.37
CA ARG A 119 13.99 19.98 35.45
C ARG A 119 14.72 18.66 35.27
N ASP A 120 14.91 17.91 36.35
CA ASP A 120 15.53 16.57 36.29
C ASP A 120 14.67 15.60 35.46
N ASP A 121 13.35 15.55 35.72
CA ASP A 121 12.37 14.75 34.96
C ASP A 121 12.39 15.12 33.46
N MET A 122 12.49 16.43 33.14
CA MET A 122 12.57 16.91 31.76
C MET A 122 13.88 16.46 31.07
N MET A 123 15.03 16.54 31.76
CA MET A 123 16.31 16.08 31.22
C MET A 123 16.30 14.56 30.98
N GLU A 124 15.71 13.78 31.88
CA GLU A 124 15.56 12.33 31.73
C GLU A 124 14.68 11.98 30.52
N VAL A 125 13.51 12.62 30.39
CA VAL A 125 12.60 12.40 29.25
C VAL A 125 13.27 12.79 27.93
N GLN A 126 14.03 13.89 27.92
CA GLN A 126 14.77 14.33 26.73
C GLN A 126 15.85 13.33 26.33
N SER A 127 16.63 12.80 27.28
CA SER A 127 17.61 11.75 27.00
C SER A 127 16.95 10.51 26.42
N ARG A 128 15.85 10.05 27.04
CA ARG A 128 15.11 8.88 26.57
C ARG A 128 14.51 9.08 25.19
N LEU A 129 14.05 10.28 24.87
CA LEU A 129 13.53 10.62 23.55
C LEU A 129 14.60 10.49 22.46
N ILE A 130 15.82 10.96 22.75
CA ILE A 130 16.96 10.84 21.83
C ILE A 130 17.28 9.36 21.58
N ASP A 131 17.38 8.56 22.65
CA ASP A 131 17.66 7.12 22.56
C ASP A 131 16.60 6.38 21.73
N LEU A 132 15.31 6.64 22.00
CA LEU A 132 14.21 6.05 21.25
C LEU A 132 14.24 6.46 19.77
N THR A 133 14.58 7.70 19.48
CA THR A 133 14.70 8.18 18.10
C THR A 133 15.81 7.45 17.36
N HIS A 134 16.95 7.23 18.00
CA HIS A 134 18.04 6.43 17.44
C HIS A 134 17.64 4.97 17.19
N VAL A 135 16.95 4.35 18.15
CA VAL A 135 16.46 2.96 18.00
C VAL A 135 15.45 2.86 16.85
N LEU A 136 14.52 3.80 16.74
CA LEU A 136 13.53 3.83 15.65
C LEU A 136 14.21 3.99 14.30
N GLN A 137 15.21 4.87 14.19
CA GLN A 137 15.96 5.06 12.95
C GLN A 137 16.74 3.80 12.57
N SER A 138 17.52 3.22 13.50
CA SER A 138 18.30 2.00 13.24
C SER A 138 17.42 0.81 12.85
N THR A 139 16.26 0.67 13.51
CA THR A 139 15.27 -0.38 13.18
C THR A 139 14.70 -0.16 11.77
N ARG A 140 14.37 1.09 11.42
CA ARG A 140 13.86 1.44 10.10
C ARG A 140 14.90 1.14 9.01
N GLU A 141 16.15 1.53 9.21
CA GLU A 141 17.24 1.25 8.27
C GLU A 141 17.44 -0.24 8.07
N THR A 142 17.53 -1.01 9.17
CA THR A 142 17.62 -2.48 9.10
C THR A 142 16.45 -3.09 8.33
N ARG A 143 15.22 -2.64 8.61
CA ARG A 143 14.02 -3.11 7.89
C ARG A 143 14.09 -2.80 6.40
N LEU A 144 14.53 -1.60 6.02
CA LEU A 144 14.62 -1.19 4.62
C LEU A 144 15.67 -2.01 3.86
N VAL A 145 16.81 -2.31 4.50
CA VAL A 145 17.85 -3.17 3.91
C VAL A 145 17.31 -4.57 3.64
N GLU A 146 16.60 -5.18 4.59
CA GLU A 146 16.01 -6.51 4.39
C GLU A 146 14.88 -6.50 3.34
N LEU A 147 14.04 -5.47 3.34
CA LEU A 147 12.99 -5.33 2.32
C LEU A 147 13.57 -5.12 0.91
N ALA A 148 14.68 -4.41 0.77
CA ALA A 148 15.35 -4.23 -0.52
C ALA A 148 15.86 -5.57 -1.07
N LYS A 149 16.50 -6.39 -0.23
CA LYS A 149 16.95 -7.75 -0.61
C LYS A 149 15.79 -8.63 -1.07
N ILE A 150 14.65 -8.57 -0.36
CA ILE A 150 13.46 -9.34 -0.73
C ILE A 150 12.87 -8.83 -2.05
N ALA A 151 12.81 -7.51 -2.23
CA ALA A 151 12.25 -6.90 -3.44
C ALA A 151 12.99 -7.33 -4.71
N GLU A 152 14.32 -7.45 -4.67
CA GLU A 152 15.13 -7.93 -5.80
C GLU A 152 14.79 -9.37 -6.23
N LEU A 153 14.45 -10.24 -5.27
CA LEU A 153 14.16 -11.65 -5.55
C LEU A 153 12.68 -11.94 -5.78
N LEU A 154 11.79 -11.02 -5.38
CA LEU A 154 10.35 -11.24 -5.36
C LEU A 154 9.81 -11.59 -6.75
N ASP A 155 10.25 -10.90 -7.79
CA ASP A 155 9.78 -11.16 -9.16
C ASP A 155 10.18 -12.55 -9.66
N MET A 156 11.42 -12.98 -9.37
CA MET A 156 11.90 -14.32 -9.71
C MET A 156 11.08 -15.39 -8.97
N TRP A 157 10.82 -15.19 -7.68
CA TRP A 157 10.02 -16.12 -6.89
C TRP A 157 8.58 -16.19 -7.39
N GLN A 158 7.95 -15.05 -7.69
CA GLN A 158 6.61 -15.02 -8.25
C GLN A 158 6.54 -15.76 -9.60
N GLN A 159 7.51 -15.55 -10.49
CA GLN A 159 7.56 -16.27 -11.77
C GLN A 159 7.73 -17.77 -11.58
N THR A 160 8.61 -18.19 -10.67
CA THR A 160 8.85 -19.61 -10.37
C THR A 160 7.58 -20.25 -9.81
N VAL A 161 6.94 -19.63 -8.82
CA VAL A 161 5.70 -20.14 -8.22
C VAL A 161 4.55 -20.19 -9.23
N ARG A 162 4.41 -19.17 -10.09
CA ARG A 162 3.38 -19.16 -11.15
C ARG A 162 3.61 -20.27 -12.16
N LYS A 163 4.86 -20.51 -12.58
CA LYS A 163 5.21 -21.61 -13.50
C LYS A 163 4.92 -22.97 -12.87
N GLU A 164 5.37 -23.18 -11.63
CA GLU A 164 5.18 -24.44 -10.91
C GLU A 164 3.69 -24.73 -10.70
N LYS A 165 2.92 -23.73 -10.28
CA LYS A 165 1.47 -23.83 -10.16
C LYS A 165 0.82 -24.21 -11.50
N ALA A 166 1.19 -23.56 -12.60
CA ALA A 166 0.64 -23.87 -13.91
C ALA A 166 0.97 -25.32 -14.37
N ILE A 167 2.16 -25.84 -14.02
CA ILE A 167 2.54 -27.23 -14.27
C ILE A 167 1.62 -28.17 -13.49
N TYR A 168 1.43 -27.96 -12.19
CA TYR A 168 0.54 -28.78 -11.37
C TYR A 168 -0.92 -28.68 -11.80
N ASP A 169 -1.40 -27.49 -12.14
CA ASP A 169 -2.74 -27.28 -12.67
C ASP A 169 -2.95 -28.06 -13.98
N THR A 170 -1.92 -28.10 -14.85
CA THR A 170 -1.96 -28.90 -16.09
C THR A 170 -1.89 -30.41 -15.80
N MET A 171 -1.03 -30.84 -14.88
CA MET A 171 -0.91 -32.25 -14.48
C MET A 171 -2.21 -32.77 -13.85
N ASN A 172 -2.96 -31.92 -13.15
CA ASN A 172 -4.28 -32.28 -12.60
C ASN A 172 -5.33 -32.57 -13.67
N LEU A 173 -5.13 -32.13 -14.91
CA LEU A 173 -6.01 -32.47 -16.04
C LEU A 173 -5.66 -33.83 -16.66
N PHE A 174 -4.53 -34.44 -16.28
CA PHE A 174 -4.08 -35.69 -16.86
C PHE A 174 -4.68 -36.89 -16.13
N HIS A 175 -4.89 -37.98 -16.88
CA HIS A 175 -5.32 -39.24 -16.29
C HIS A 175 -4.11 -40.03 -15.80
N ALA A 176 -4.01 -40.26 -14.50
CA ALA A 176 -2.94 -41.06 -13.91
C ALA A 176 -3.25 -42.57 -14.00
N ASP A 177 -2.39 -43.33 -14.68
CA ASP A 177 -2.44 -44.79 -14.68
C ASP A 177 -1.51 -45.35 -13.58
N ALA A 178 -2.11 -45.79 -12.47
CA ALA A 178 -1.39 -46.34 -11.31
C ALA A 178 -0.62 -47.62 -11.63
N ASN A 179 -1.05 -48.40 -12.63
CA ASN A 179 -0.41 -49.67 -12.98
C ASN A 179 0.88 -49.46 -13.78
N ARG A 180 0.90 -48.43 -14.65
CA ARG A 180 2.06 -48.10 -15.49
C ARG A 180 2.95 -47.01 -14.90
N LYS A 181 2.56 -46.43 -13.76
CA LYS A 181 3.21 -45.24 -13.16
C LYS A 181 3.42 -44.13 -14.19
N ALA A 182 2.43 -43.94 -15.06
CA ALA A 182 2.49 -43.01 -16.18
C ALA A 182 1.24 -42.13 -16.17
N MET A 183 1.38 -40.89 -16.65
CA MET A 183 0.25 -40.00 -16.87
C MET A 183 -0.08 -39.97 -18.36
N ILE A 184 -1.38 -40.05 -18.67
CA ILE A 184 -1.90 -40.00 -20.02
C ILE A 184 -2.66 -38.68 -20.18
N ALA A 185 -2.33 -37.95 -21.23
CA ALA A 185 -2.97 -36.69 -21.56
C ALA A 185 -3.44 -36.74 -23.01
N GLU A 186 -4.61 -36.16 -23.26
CA GLU A 186 -5.12 -35.88 -24.61
C GLU A 186 -5.14 -34.36 -24.81
N GLY A 187 -4.70 -33.88 -25.96
CA GLY A 187 -4.63 -32.47 -26.25
C GLY A 187 -4.65 -32.18 -27.73
N TRP A 188 -5.12 -30.97 -28.08
CA TRP A 188 -5.10 -30.49 -29.44
C TRP A 188 -3.76 -29.83 -29.76
N THR A 189 -3.17 -30.16 -30.90
CA THR A 189 -1.96 -29.51 -31.41
C THR A 189 -2.14 -29.16 -32.88
N PRO A 190 -1.70 -27.99 -33.35
CA PRO A 190 -1.67 -27.71 -34.77
C PRO A 190 -0.66 -28.65 -35.45
N LEU A 191 -1.01 -29.16 -36.64
CA LEU A 191 -0.16 -30.13 -37.37
C LEU A 191 1.25 -29.59 -37.62
N VAL A 192 1.39 -28.28 -37.86
CA VAL A 192 2.68 -27.65 -38.12
C VAL A 192 3.60 -27.67 -36.89
N ALA A 193 3.05 -27.66 -35.66
CA ALA A 193 3.84 -27.72 -34.44
C ALA A 193 4.14 -29.15 -33.97
N TYR A 194 3.54 -30.16 -34.62
CA TYR A 194 3.66 -31.56 -34.22
C TYR A 194 5.13 -32.02 -34.17
N HIS A 195 5.92 -31.68 -35.19
CA HIS A 195 7.35 -32.03 -35.22
C HIS A 195 8.14 -31.33 -34.11
N GLY A 196 7.84 -30.05 -33.83
CA GLY A 196 8.47 -29.32 -32.74
C GLY A 196 8.19 -29.94 -31.37
N LEU A 197 6.97 -30.43 -31.15
CA LEU A 197 6.60 -31.16 -29.93
C LEU A 197 7.37 -32.47 -29.80
N GLN A 198 7.50 -33.25 -30.87
CA GLN A 198 8.31 -34.48 -30.87
C GLN A 198 9.77 -34.22 -30.51
N MET A 199 10.37 -33.17 -31.09
CA MET A 199 11.75 -32.77 -30.77
C MET A 199 11.90 -32.33 -29.32
N ALA A 200 10.97 -31.51 -28.80
CA ALA A 200 11.00 -31.07 -27.41
C ALA A 200 10.91 -32.25 -26.43
N LEU A 201 10.05 -33.24 -26.70
CA LEU A 201 9.93 -34.45 -25.88
C LEU A 201 11.19 -35.32 -25.95
N ALA A 202 11.77 -35.47 -27.14
CA ALA A 202 13.04 -36.19 -27.31
C ALA A 202 14.19 -35.50 -26.55
N ASP A 203 14.25 -34.17 -26.58
CA ASP A 203 15.24 -33.37 -25.85
C ASP A 203 15.10 -33.53 -24.34
N VAL A 204 13.88 -33.52 -23.82
CA VAL A 204 13.60 -33.77 -22.39
C VAL A 204 14.02 -35.18 -22.00
N ALA A 205 13.73 -36.19 -22.81
CA ALA A 205 14.15 -37.57 -22.56
C ALA A 205 15.68 -37.69 -22.50
N ARG A 206 16.39 -37.00 -23.40
CA ARG A 206 17.87 -36.97 -23.40
C ARG A 206 18.46 -36.31 -22.16
N ARG A 207 17.86 -35.20 -21.69
CA ARG A 207 18.35 -34.45 -20.53
C ARG A 207 18.07 -35.15 -19.19
N THR A 208 16.90 -35.78 -19.07
CA THR A 208 16.45 -36.39 -17.80
C THR A 208 17.02 -37.79 -17.57
N GLN A 209 17.65 -38.40 -18.59
CA GLN A 209 18.19 -39.76 -18.57
C GLN A 209 17.18 -40.81 -18.05
N TYR A 210 15.88 -40.51 -18.19
CA TYR A 210 14.82 -41.40 -17.72
C TYR A 210 14.67 -42.57 -18.70
N PRO A 211 14.53 -43.82 -18.21
CA PRO A 211 14.51 -45.00 -19.09
C PRO A 211 13.25 -45.10 -19.96
N VAL A 212 12.17 -44.41 -19.59
CA VAL A 212 10.91 -44.41 -20.35
C VAL A 212 10.85 -43.15 -21.21
N GLN A 213 10.82 -43.32 -22.53
CA GLN A 213 10.62 -42.21 -23.44
C GLN A 213 9.14 -41.79 -23.45
N PRO A 214 8.84 -40.47 -23.45
CA PRO A 214 7.47 -39.99 -23.62
C PRO A 214 6.95 -40.42 -25.00
N LEU A 215 5.77 -41.04 -25.01
CA LEU A 215 5.11 -41.50 -26.23
C LEU A 215 4.10 -40.46 -26.72
N LEU A 216 4.27 -39.98 -27.95
CA LEU A 216 3.29 -39.14 -28.63
C LEU A 216 2.56 -39.96 -29.69
N HIS A 217 1.24 -40.07 -29.59
CA HIS A 217 0.42 -40.82 -30.54
C HIS A 217 -0.66 -39.90 -31.15
N GLU A 218 -0.80 -39.92 -32.47
CA GLU A 218 -1.86 -39.20 -33.16
C GLU A 218 -3.17 -39.98 -33.06
N LEU A 219 -4.19 -39.36 -32.45
CA LEU A 219 -5.51 -39.94 -32.27
C LEU A 219 -6.47 -39.43 -33.34
N ARG A 220 -7.17 -40.34 -34.02
CA ARG A 220 -8.28 -39.98 -34.91
C ARG A 220 -9.57 -39.88 -34.09
N THR A 221 -10.19 -38.71 -34.07
CA THR A 221 -11.41 -38.43 -33.29
C THR A 221 -12.51 -37.79 -34.14
N ARG A 222 -13.75 -37.89 -33.67
CA ARG A 222 -14.93 -37.19 -34.23
C ARG A 222 -15.27 -35.91 -33.47
N ARG A 223 -14.52 -35.56 -32.44
CA ARG A 223 -14.69 -34.31 -31.69
C ARG A 223 -14.32 -33.11 -32.57
N THR A 224 -15.00 -31.99 -32.37
CA THR A 224 -14.70 -30.74 -33.06
C THR A 224 -13.38 -30.17 -32.54
N PRO A 225 -12.33 -30.07 -33.36
CA PRO A 225 -11.08 -29.44 -32.95
C PRO A 225 -11.26 -27.92 -32.72
N PRO A 226 -10.43 -27.31 -31.87
CA PRO A 226 -10.45 -25.87 -31.64
C PRO A 226 -9.91 -25.10 -32.85
N THR A 227 -10.39 -23.86 -33.01
CA THR A 227 -9.91 -22.93 -34.03
C THR A 227 -8.67 -22.20 -33.54
N PHE A 228 -7.62 -22.17 -34.35
CA PHE A 228 -6.35 -21.48 -34.04
C PHE A 228 -5.95 -20.56 -35.18
N HIS A 229 -5.90 -19.26 -34.91
CA HIS A 229 -5.44 -18.25 -35.84
C HIS A 229 -3.99 -17.84 -35.53
N ARG A 230 -3.13 -17.82 -36.55
CA ARG A 230 -1.77 -17.28 -36.43
C ARG A 230 -1.84 -15.76 -36.52
N LEU A 231 -1.62 -15.10 -35.40
CA LEU A 231 -1.68 -13.64 -35.28
C LEU A 231 -0.28 -13.05 -35.16
N ASN A 232 -0.12 -11.82 -35.62
CA ASN A 232 1.06 -11.00 -35.39
C ASN A 232 0.66 -9.76 -34.57
N LYS A 233 1.64 -8.91 -34.18
CA LYS A 233 1.38 -7.70 -33.37
C LYS A 233 0.32 -6.77 -33.99
N PHE A 234 0.15 -6.79 -35.31
CA PHE A 234 -0.81 -5.97 -36.04
C PHE A 234 -2.19 -6.63 -36.17
N THR A 235 -2.27 -7.89 -36.58
CA THR A 235 -3.54 -8.60 -36.81
C THR A 235 -4.23 -9.03 -35.52
N ASN A 236 -3.53 -9.04 -34.38
CA ASN A 236 -4.10 -9.41 -33.09
C ASN A 236 -5.31 -8.54 -32.71
N ALA A 237 -5.16 -7.21 -32.76
CA ALA A 237 -6.24 -6.29 -32.40
C ALA A 237 -7.50 -6.49 -33.25
N PHE A 238 -7.35 -6.70 -34.56
CA PHE A 238 -8.49 -6.97 -35.44
C PHE A 238 -9.13 -8.33 -35.16
N GLN A 239 -8.32 -9.34 -34.79
CA GLN A 239 -8.84 -10.63 -34.40
C GLN A 239 -9.62 -10.55 -33.09
N GLU A 240 -9.13 -9.82 -32.08
CA GLU A 240 -9.85 -9.62 -30.81
C GLU A 240 -11.21 -8.96 -31.03
N ILE A 241 -11.30 -7.98 -31.95
CA ILE A 241 -12.58 -7.35 -32.32
C ILE A 241 -13.54 -8.38 -32.93
N VAL A 242 -13.05 -9.25 -33.81
CA VAL A 242 -13.87 -10.30 -34.44
C VAL A 242 -14.28 -11.36 -33.43
N ASP A 243 -13.35 -11.85 -32.61
CA ASP A 243 -13.59 -12.90 -31.63
C ASP A 243 -14.56 -12.45 -30.53
N ALA A 244 -14.67 -11.15 -30.26
CA ALA A 244 -15.67 -10.58 -29.35
C ALA A 244 -17.11 -10.80 -29.84
N TYR A 245 -17.35 -10.90 -31.15
CA TYR A 245 -18.66 -11.25 -31.70
C TYR A 245 -18.90 -12.77 -31.68
N GLY A 246 -17.85 -13.55 -31.85
CA GLY A 246 -17.91 -15.01 -31.79
C GLY A 246 -16.67 -15.66 -32.36
N ILE A 247 -16.33 -16.84 -31.83
CA ILE A 247 -15.20 -17.63 -32.30
C ILE A 247 -15.65 -18.43 -33.53
N ALA A 248 -14.90 -18.27 -34.63
CA ALA A 248 -15.17 -19.00 -35.87
C ALA A 248 -15.07 -20.52 -35.68
N THR A 249 -15.90 -21.28 -36.39
CA THR A 249 -15.88 -22.74 -36.36
C THR A 249 -14.64 -23.29 -37.07
N TYR A 250 -14.30 -24.55 -36.81
CA TYR A 250 -13.10 -25.15 -37.36
C TYR A 250 -13.11 -25.17 -38.90
N GLN A 251 -12.04 -24.66 -39.51
CA GLN A 251 -11.89 -24.48 -40.97
C GLN A 251 -12.86 -23.49 -41.61
N GLU A 252 -13.56 -22.68 -40.82
CA GLU A 252 -14.31 -21.54 -41.32
C GLU A 252 -13.37 -20.42 -41.80
N VAL A 253 -13.83 -19.64 -42.78
CA VAL A 253 -13.07 -18.50 -43.29
C VAL A 253 -13.03 -17.40 -42.23
N ASN A 254 -11.84 -17.01 -41.80
CA ASN A 254 -11.66 -15.97 -40.79
C ASN A 254 -12.01 -14.58 -41.35
N PRO A 255 -13.04 -13.88 -40.83
CA PRO A 255 -13.39 -12.54 -41.28
C PRO A 255 -12.40 -11.46 -40.81
N GLY A 256 -11.53 -11.74 -39.82
CA GLY A 256 -10.52 -10.81 -39.31
C GLY A 256 -9.55 -10.29 -40.36
N LEU A 257 -9.24 -11.12 -41.37
CA LEU A 257 -8.41 -10.69 -42.49
C LEU A 257 -9.09 -9.59 -43.32
N PHE A 258 -10.39 -9.72 -43.59
CA PHE A 258 -11.15 -8.70 -44.30
C PHE A 258 -11.37 -7.46 -43.43
N ALA A 259 -11.69 -7.65 -42.15
CA ALA A 259 -11.88 -6.59 -41.18
C ALA A 259 -10.67 -5.65 -41.08
N THR A 260 -9.46 -6.18 -41.29
CA THR A 260 -8.22 -5.38 -41.30
C THR A 260 -8.26 -4.23 -42.32
N ILE A 261 -8.97 -4.40 -43.44
CA ILE A 261 -9.11 -3.37 -44.48
C ILE A 261 -10.48 -2.71 -44.42
N THR A 262 -11.55 -3.51 -44.30
CA THR A 262 -12.92 -3.00 -44.41
C THR A 262 -13.34 -2.17 -43.20
N PHE A 263 -12.89 -2.52 -41.98
CA PHE A 263 -13.27 -1.79 -40.78
C PHE A 263 -12.70 -0.36 -40.76
N PRO A 264 -11.39 -0.12 -40.97
CA PRO A 264 -10.88 1.25 -41.06
C PRO A 264 -11.48 2.05 -42.21
N PHE A 265 -11.75 1.39 -43.35
CA PHE A 265 -12.36 2.04 -44.52
C PHE A 265 -13.79 2.54 -44.23
N LEU A 266 -14.66 1.66 -43.71
CA LEU A 266 -16.03 2.04 -43.36
C LEU A 266 -16.08 3.08 -42.24
N PHE A 267 -15.16 2.98 -41.28
CA PHE A 267 -15.01 3.99 -40.23
C PHE A 267 -14.61 5.36 -40.81
N ALA A 268 -13.70 5.38 -41.79
CA ALA A 268 -13.29 6.60 -42.46
C ALA A 268 -14.45 7.24 -43.26
N GLU A 269 -15.24 6.45 -44.00
CA GLU A 269 -16.42 6.94 -44.71
C GLU A 269 -17.47 7.52 -43.75
N ALA A 270 -17.78 6.80 -42.67
CA ALA A 270 -18.73 7.24 -41.64
C ALA A 270 -18.27 8.55 -40.97
N SER A 271 -16.97 8.67 -40.66
CA SER A 271 -16.40 9.85 -40.00
C SER A 271 -16.29 11.05 -40.94
N ALA A 272 -15.95 10.81 -42.22
CA ALA A 272 -15.81 11.86 -43.22
C ALA A 272 -17.15 12.55 -43.54
N HIS A 273 -18.29 11.85 -43.40
CA HIS A 273 -19.60 12.47 -43.52
C HIS A 273 -19.90 13.46 -42.37
N SER A 274 -19.31 13.25 -41.19
CA SER A 274 -19.53 14.09 -40.01
C SER A 274 -18.53 15.25 -39.87
N ASP A 275 -17.23 15.04 -40.15
CA ASP A 275 -16.20 16.07 -40.03
C ASP A 275 -14.96 15.72 -40.88
N ALA A 276 -14.66 16.55 -41.88
CA ALA A 276 -13.50 16.37 -42.75
C ALA A 276 -12.15 16.67 -42.06
N GLY A 277 -12.14 17.37 -40.92
CA GLY A 277 -10.93 17.70 -40.14
C GLY A 277 -10.51 16.61 -39.15
N TRP A 278 -11.44 15.72 -38.78
CA TRP A 278 -11.22 14.64 -37.82
C TRP A 278 -10.01 13.74 -38.12
N PRO A 279 -9.77 13.26 -39.36
CA PRO A 279 -8.62 12.41 -39.67
C PRO A 279 -7.27 13.12 -39.41
N LEU A 280 -7.20 14.44 -39.63
CA LEU A 280 -6.00 15.23 -39.41
C LEU A 280 -5.67 15.39 -37.91
N MET A 281 -6.69 15.32 -37.04
CA MET A 281 -6.52 15.39 -35.58
C MET A 281 -6.11 14.03 -34.98
N VAL A 282 -6.66 12.93 -35.48
CA VAL A 282 -6.48 11.59 -34.89
C VAL A 282 -5.22 10.88 -35.39
N ALA A 283 -4.85 11.05 -36.67
CA ALA A 283 -3.68 10.36 -37.23
C ALA A 283 -2.36 10.66 -36.48
N PRO A 284 -2.07 11.92 -36.05
CA PRO A 284 -0.89 12.21 -35.24
C PRO A 284 -0.91 11.53 -33.86
N GLN A 285 -2.08 11.43 -33.22
CA GLN A 285 -2.24 10.76 -31.93
C GLN A 285 -2.02 9.26 -32.05
N GLN A 286 -2.57 8.62 -33.09
CA GLN A 286 -2.33 7.20 -33.38
C GLN A 286 -0.85 6.93 -33.70
N ALA A 287 -0.21 7.78 -34.49
CA ALA A 287 1.21 7.67 -34.79
C ALA A 287 2.09 7.81 -33.54
N HIS A 288 1.71 8.71 -32.62
CA HIS A 288 2.39 8.86 -31.33
C HIS A 288 2.21 7.61 -30.45
N ALA A 289 0.99 7.06 -30.36
CA ALA A 289 0.71 5.85 -29.60
C ALA A 289 1.49 4.63 -30.13
N VAL A 290 1.56 4.46 -31.45
CA VAL A 290 2.34 3.39 -32.08
C VAL A 290 3.84 3.58 -31.80
N ARG A 291 4.36 4.81 -31.87
CA ARG A 291 5.76 5.10 -31.54
C ARG A 291 6.08 4.82 -30.07
N ALA A 292 5.20 5.20 -29.14
CA ALA A 292 5.35 4.90 -27.73
C ALA A 292 5.33 3.39 -27.47
N ALA A 293 4.39 2.66 -28.07
CA ALA A 293 4.31 1.21 -27.94
C ALA A 293 5.52 0.47 -28.54
N LEU A 294 6.08 0.97 -29.65
CA LEU A 294 7.30 0.42 -30.24
C LEU A 294 8.53 0.68 -29.37
N ALA A 295 8.62 1.86 -28.74
CA ALA A 295 9.70 2.19 -27.81
C ALA A 295 9.70 1.27 -26.58
N ASP A 296 8.54 1.00 -25.99
CA ASP A 296 8.39 0.05 -24.87
C ASP A 296 8.74 -1.39 -25.27
N SER A 297 8.46 -1.77 -26.52
CA SER A 297 8.75 -3.12 -27.01
C SER A 297 10.23 -3.39 -27.30
N ALA A 298 11.04 -2.34 -27.54
CA ALA A 298 12.47 -2.47 -27.76
C ALA A 298 13.23 -2.87 -26.47
N ASP A 299 12.69 -2.53 -25.30
CA ASP A 299 13.24 -2.93 -24.00
C ASP A 299 12.84 -4.37 -23.57
N THR A 300 11.86 -4.99 -24.25
CA THR A 300 11.31 -6.31 -23.87
C THR A 300 11.74 -7.50 -24.73
N ASP A 301 12.49 -7.29 -25.82
CA ASP A 301 12.92 -8.35 -26.75
C ASP A 301 14.05 -9.28 -26.20
N ALA A 302 14.35 -9.24 -24.90
CA ALA A 302 15.30 -10.15 -24.25
C ALA A 302 14.71 -11.51 -23.81
N LEU A 303 13.39 -11.75 -23.95
CA LEU A 303 12.78 -13.03 -23.62
C LEU A 303 11.77 -13.47 -24.69
N PRO A 304 11.94 -14.64 -25.33
CA PRO A 304 10.97 -15.16 -26.28
C PRO A 304 9.70 -15.55 -25.54
N SER A 305 8.70 -14.66 -25.53
CA SER A 305 7.36 -14.97 -25.08
C SER A 305 6.73 -15.92 -26.09
N THR A 306 6.64 -17.20 -25.72
CA THR A 306 5.75 -18.15 -26.39
C THR A 306 4.33 -17.66 -26.11
N PRO A 307 3.48 -17.38 -27.11
CA PRO A 307 2.09 -17.06 -26.83
C PRO A 307 1.43 -18.33 -26.28
N ALA A 308 1.16 -18.33 -24.98
CA ALA A 308 0.28 -19.31 -24.36
C ALA A 308 -1.09 -19.13 -25.02
N GLY A 309 -1.41 -20.02 -25.97
CA GLY A 309 -2.74 -20.11 -26.52
C GLY A 309 -3.72 -20.32 -25.39
N ARG A 310 -4.56 -19.32 -25.13
CA ARG A 310 -5.77 -19.46 -24.32
C ARG A 310 -6.70 -20.37 -25.13
N ALA A 311 -6.56 -21.68 -24.95
CA ALA A 311 -7.58 -22.63 -25.36
C ALA A 311 -8.63 -22.65 -24.24
N THR A 312 -9.81 -22.10 -24.53
CA THR A 312 -11.05 -22.50 -23.87
C THR A 312 -11.58 -23.75 -24.53
#